data_AF-A0A814MZV3-F1
#
_entry.id   AF-A0A814MZV3-F1
#
_cell.length_a   1.000
_cell.length_b   1.000
_cell.length_c   1.000
_cell.angle_alpha   90.00
_cell.angle_beta   90.00
_cell.angle_gamma   90.00
#
_symmetry.space_group_name_H-M   'P 1'
#
loop_
_entity.id
_entity.type
_entity.pdbx_description
1 polymer ?
#
loop_
_entity_poly.entity_id
_entity_poly.type
_entity_poly.pdbx_seq_one_letter_code
_entity_poly.pdbx_strand_id
1 'polypeptide(L)'
;MSHPSKSQQRFPFRTLVHVRRNYRKLPPIVQTARSIEENGSSKSSLSPTTIDFRYETPPLDTNNFWDRLHEHIANQTLEHNDDHGRQQAPNKVVRIFVSSTFTDFFNEREVLIKKVFPALRDEMESAGIQIIDCDLRWGVPKDSTTEQTILTCLEELDRCFEDNGQPFFIGLLSDKYGWVPKLNELPKNITERYRWIDGASITLMEFIHGAFRTHNPNAFFLIRKSENILKNIPDVYKDKFRDKDEFNQSQIQELKEQLPKMFPSEQIFHYDCYYNGLDSSTGRERVKIDGLNEFEEHAKNFLIQAIQKWYPTNFHNTNSLDAEQKQMTTFLLNKTQYFVDRPNEFSILFKYITGDHKDLKLISATDAKNENVQPLMVVTGRSGDGKSILLGKFVLAIEEKFPSKFFLFYHFLDGAFHANASHFMLTTLKQKLDKYLEENNIISSKTGERLKITDDSFLSDAINLLPIPLLIIVDGLDKGDIHQRRKYREEFPFFYLQELMTDHTYIIISCETNNSLHQTIHDHIHYLLQLEPLTNEQL
;
A
#
# COMPACT_ATOMS: atom_id res chain seq x y z
N MET A 1 -47.93 10.49 -50.75
CA MET A 1 -48.95 11.21 -49.94
C MET A 1 -49.18 10.45 -48.63
N SER A 2 -49.78 11.12 -47.63
CA SER A 2 -50.36 10.57 -46.37
C SER A 2 -49.46 9.79 -45.38
N HIS A 3 -49.08 10.49 -44.30
CA HIS A 3 -49.08 10.01 -42.91
C HIS A 3 -50.45 9.42 -42.51
N PRO A 4 -50.60 8.56 -41.47
CA PRO A 4 -50.16 8.77 -40.07
C PRO A 4 -49.31 7.59 -39.51
N SER A 5 -48.95 7.47 -38.22
CA SER A 5 -49.36 8.19 -36.98
C SER A 5 -48.19 8.42 -35.99
N LYS A 6 -48.44 8.43 -34.67
CA LYS A 6 -47.46 8.39 -33.57
C LYS A 6 -47.85 7.30 -32.58
N SER A 7 -46.86 6.57 -32.04
CA SER A 7 -46.94 5.93 -30.73
C SER A 7 -45.63 6.13 -29.96
N GLN A 8 -45.66 7.01 -28.96
CA GLN A 8 -44.61 7.08 -27.94
C GLN A 8 -45.01 6.20 -26.77
N GLN A 9 -44.17 5.24 -26.39
CA GLN A 9 -44.19 4.64 -25.06
C GLN A 9 -42.82 4.85 -24.39
N ARG A 10 -42.81 5.79 -23.45
CA ARG A 10 -41.79 5.91 -22.40
C ARG A 10 -42.38 5.34 -21.11
N PHE A 11 -41.62 4.57 -20.34
CA PHE A 11 -41.67 4.42 -18.87
C PHE A 11 -40.49 3.51 -18.44
N PRO A 12 -40.02 3.52 -17.17
CA PRO A 12 -39.42 4.67 -16.51
C PRO A 12 -38.04 4.38 -15.86
N PHE A 13 -37.14 5.36 -15.83
CA PHE A 13 -36.02 5.36 -14.89
C PHE A 13 -36.52 5.75 -13.48
N ARG A 14 -36.47 4.82 -12.52
CA ARG A 14 -36.59 5.14 -11.07
C ARG A 14 -36.21 3.97 -10.16
N THR A 15 -34.98 3.98 -9.64
CA THR A 15 -34.68 3.43 -8.30
C THR A 15 -33.63 4.32 -7.62
N LEU A 16 -34.09 5.24 -6.77
CA LEU A 16 -33.22 5.92 -5.80
C LEU A 16 -33.03 4.98 -4.60
N VAL A 17 -31.79 4.70 -4.22
CA VAL A 17 -31.49 4.01 -2.96
C VAL A 17 -31.59 5.03 -1.82
N HIS A 18 -32.65 4.94 -1.03
CA HIS A 18 -32.78 5.66 0.24
C HIS A 18 -32.13 4.87 1.38
N VAL A 19 -30.92 5.27 1.80
CA VAL A 19 -30.39 4.85 3.11
C VAL A 19 -30.92 5.83 4.17
N ARG A 20 -31.73 5.32 5.10
CA ARG A 20 -32.31 6.12 6.21
C ARG A 20 -31.24 6.48 7.24
N ARG A 21 -30.96 7.78 7.43
CA ARG A 21 -30.27 8.27 8.64
C ARG A 21 -31.24 8.35 9.82
N ASN A 22 -31.04 7.52 10.84
CA ASN A 22 -31.79 7.60 12.10
C ASN A 22 -31.19 8.67 13.02
N TYR A 23 -31.65 9.92 12.92
CA TYR A 23 -31.40 10.93 13.96
C TYR A 23 -32.43 10.76 15.10
N ARG A 24 -31.96 10.34 16.29
CA ARG A 24 -32.75 10.51 17.52
C ARG A 24 -32.68 11.99 17.95
N LYS A 25 -33.85 12.60 18.15
CA LYS A 25 -33.97 13.99 18.61
C LYS A 25 -33.63 14.10 20.10
N LEU A 26 -32.82 15.08 20.47
CA LEU A 26 -32.79 15.62 21.84
C LEU A 26 -33.93 16.67 21.99
N PRO A 27 -34.55 16.81 23.17
CA PRO A 27 -35.60 17.78 23.41
C PRO A 27 -35.03 19.20 23.66
N PRO A 28 -35.76 20.27 23.31
CA PRO A 28 -35.33 21.65 23.59
C PRO A 28 -35.79 22.12 24.98
N ILE A 29 -34.91 22.77 25.75
CA ILE A 29 -35.31 23.51 26.95
C ILE A 29 -34.79 24.95 26.89
N VAL A 30 -35.70 25.82 26.41
CA VAL A 30 -36.04 27.15 26.91
C VAL A 30 -34.90 28.12 27.31
N GLN A 31 -34.72 29.14 26.47
CA GLN A 31 -34.24 30.45 26.93
C GLN A 31 -35.29 31.13 27.81
N THR A 32 -34.88 31.68 28.96
CA THR A 32 -35.65 32.73 29.64
C THR A 32 -34.73 33.84 30.12
N ALA A 33 -34.82 35.01 29.49
CA ALA A 33 -34.22 36.25 29.97
C ALA A 33 -35.32 37.31 30.09
N ARG A 34 -35.57 37.80 31.32
CA ARG A 34 -36.35 38.98 31.74
C ARG A 34 -36.07 39.15 33.25
N SER A 35 -35.30 40.15 33.72
CA SER A 35 -35.56 41.60 33.81
C SER A 35 -36.51 42.01 34.96
N ILE A 36 -35.95 42.70 35.97
CA ILE A 36 -36.50 43.67 36.96
C ILE A 36 -35.26 44.04 37.82
N GLU A 37 -34.64 45.22 37.68
CA GLU A 37 -34.99 46.57 38.17
C GLU A 37 -34.68 46.85 39.67
N GLU A 38 -33.76 47.82 39.84
CA GLU A 38 -33.55 48.79 40.93
C GLU A 38 -33.78 48.44 42.41
N ASN A 39 -32.72 48.61 43.23
CA ASN A 39 -32.64 49.69 44.24
C ASN A 39 -31.30 49.71 45.02
N GLY A 40 -30.91 50.88 45.54
CA GLY A 40 -30.15 50.97 46.80
C GLY A 40 -28.63 51.20 46.74
N SER A 41 -28.23 52.46 46.90
CA SER A 41 -26.88 52.97 47.16
C SER A 41 -26.05 52.26 48.25
N SER A 42 -24.72 52.15 48.06
CA SER A 42 -23.72 52.77 48.96
C SER A 42 -22.27 52.58 48.44
N LYS A 43 -21.34 53.46 48.86
CA LYS A 43 -19.93 53.44 48.47
C LYS A 43 -19.09 52.59 49.42
N SER A 44 -18.21 51.74 48.88
CA SER A 44 -16.92 51.45 49.51
C SER A 44 -15.85 51.08 48.47
N SER A 45 -14.67 51.62 48.65
CA SER A 45 -13.50 51.44 47.79
C SER A 45 -12.76 50.13 48.08
N LEU A 46 -12.34 49.40 47.05
CA LEU A 46 -11.22 48.47 47.08
C LEU A 46 -10.62 48.34 45.66
N SER A 47 -9.30 48.24 45.58
CA SER A 47 -8.53 48.19 44.32
C SER A 47 -8.70 46.85 43.58
N PRO A 48 -8.62 46.83 42.23
CA PRO A 48 -8.63 45.57 41.49
C PRO A 48 -7.30 44.84 41.68
N THR A 49 -7.31 43.79 42.49
CA THR A 49 -6.20 42.83 42.55
C THR A 49 -6.17 42.04 41.25
N THR A 50 -5.08 42.14 40.49
CA THR A 50 -4.89 41.34 39.28
C THR A 50 -4.79 39.86 39.66
N ILE A 51 -5.85 39.08 39.43
CA ILE A 51 -5.81 37.63 39.56
C ILE A 51 -5.19 37.07 38.28
N ASP A 52 -3.91 36.72 38.35
CA ASP A 52 -3.18 35.99 37.30
C ASP A 52 -3.76 34.56 37.23
N PHE A 53 -4.72 34.33 36.33
CA PHE A 53 -5.30 33.01 36.06
C PHE A 53 -4.29 32.14 35.29
N ARG A 54 -3.23 31.73 35.97
CA ARG A 54 -2.44 30.57 35.56
C ARG A 54 -3.29 29.33 35.75
N TYR A 55 -3.87 28.85 34.67
CA TYR A 55 -4.36 27.48 34.58
C TYR A 55 -3.15 26.54 34.58
N GLU A 56 -2.58 26.30 35.77
CA GLU A 56 -1.74 25.15 36.00
C GLU A 56 -2.65 23.90 35.90
N THR A 57 -2.56 23.19 34.78
CA THR A 57 -3.14 21.85 34.65
C THR A 57 -2.56 20.98 35.77
N PRO A 58 -3.39 20.33 36.60
CA PRO A 58 -2.89 19.47 37.65
C PRO A 58 -2.04 18.34 37.05
N PRO A 59 -0.98 17.87 37.75
CA PRO A 59 -0.15 16.78 37.25
C PRO A 59 -1.00 15.53 37.00
N LEU A 60 -0.72 14.84 35.89
CA LEU A 60 -1.39 13.59 35.52
C LEU A 60 -1.13 12.53 36.59
N ASP A 61 -2.17 12.15 37.34
CA ASP A 61 -2.07 11.12 38.38
C ASP A 61 -1.79 9.74 37.75
N THR A 62 -0.59 9.23 38.00
CA THR A 62 -0.11 7.93 37.50
C THR A 62 -0.97 6.78 37.97
N ASN A 63 -1.52 6.86 39.19
CA ASN A 63 -2.17 5.73 39.85
C ASN A 63 -3.53 5.37 39.27
N ASN A 64 -4.08 6.20 38.38
CA ASN A 64 -5.40 6.00 37.77
C ASN A 64 -5.35 6.01 36.24
N PHE A 65 -4.15 6.00 35.61
CA PHE A 65 -4.05 5.89 34.14
C PHE A 65 -4.41 4.47 33.66
N TRP A 66 -3.74 3.46 34.22
CA TRP A 66 -3.90 2.07 33.77
C TRP A 66 -5.25 1.49 34.15
N ASP A 67 -5.81 1.86 35.30
CA ASP A 67 -7.18 1.47 35.68
C ASP A 67 -8.22 2.04 34.70
N ARG A 68 -8.12 3.32 34.33
CA ARG A 68 -8.96 3.92 33.27
C ARG A 68 -8.76 3.23 31.92
N LEU A 69 -7.55 2.83 31.56
CA LEU A 69 -7.29 2.07 30.33
C LEU A 69 -7.93 0.67 30.37
N HIS A 70 -7.79 -0.06 31.48
CA HIS A 70 -8.40 -1.38 31.66
C HIS A 70 -9.93 -1.31 31.62
N GLU A 71 -10.54 -0.35 32.33
CA GLU A 71 -11.98 -0.07 32.25
C GLU A 71 -12.41 0.25 30.81
N HIS A 72 -11.61 1.05 30.09
CA HIS A 72 -11.90 1.44 28.72
C HIS A 72 -11.81 0.27 27.72
N ILE A 73 -10.88 -0.67 27.91
CA ILE A 73 -10.78 -1.90 27.12
C ILE A 73 -11.95 -2.84 27.46
N ALA A 74 -12.19 -3.11 28.76
CA ALA A 74 -13.22 -4.04 29.22
C ALA A 74 -14.62 -3.63 28.75
N ASN A 75 -14.94 -2.32 28.76
CA ASN A 75 -16.21 -1.81 28.27
C ASN A 75 -16.39 -1.98 26.73
N GLN A 76 -15.31 -2.15 25.96
CA GLN A 76 -15.37 -2.34 24.50
C GLN A 76 -15.57 -3.79 24.08
N THR A 77 -14.95 -4.73 24.79
CA THR A 77 -15.17 -6.17 24.59
C THR A 77 -16.64 -6.56 24.76
N LEU A 78 -17.42 -5.75 25.48
CA LEU A 78 -18.88 -5.89 25.62
C LEU A 78 -19.69 -5.33 24.44
N GLU A 79 -19.22 -4.26 23.78
CA GLU A 79 -19.89 -3.62 22.63
C GLU A 79 -19.71 -4.41 21.31
N HIS A 80 -18.61 -5.15 21.15
CA HIS A 80 -18.23 -5.74 19.86
C HIS A 80 -18.73 -7.18 19.59
N ASN A 81 -19.49 -7.80 20.50
CA ASN A 81 -19.90 -9.22 20.36
C ASN A 81 -20.93 -9.51 19.25
N ASP A 82 -21.45 -8.50 18.53
CA ASP A 82 -22.60 -8.64 17.61
C ASP A 82 -22.26 -8.61 16.09
N ASP A 83 -20.99 -8.47 15.66
CA ASP A 83 -20.65 -8.56 14.21
C ASP A 83 -19.26 -9.17 13.89
N HIS A 84 -19.08 -10.44 14.25
CA HIS A 84 -17.97 -11.27 13.76
C HIS A 84 -18.50 -12.40 12.87
N GLY A 85 -19.09 -12.02 11.73
CA GLY A 85 -19.88 -12.94 10.90
C GLY A 85 -19.84 -12.74 9.38
N ARG A 86 -18.89 -11.98 8.83
CA ARG A 86 -18.68 -11.89 7.37
C ARG A 86 -17.25 -12.25 6.97
N GLN A 87 -17.03 -13.55 6.76
CA GLN A 87 -15.95 -14.05 5.93
C GLN A 87 -16.15 -13.56 4.48
N GLN A 88 -15.70 -12.34 4.20
CA GLN A 88 -15.27 -12.03 2.85
C GLN A 88 -14.05 -12.91 2.54
N ALA A 89 -13.89 -13.34 1.29
CA ALA A 89 -12.66 -14.04 0.91
C ALA A 89 -11.48 -13.10 1.23
N PRO A 90 -10.51 -13.54 2.04
CA PRO A 90 -9.48 -12.66 2.57
C PRO A 90 -8.70 -12.06 1.41
N ASN A 91 -8.57 -10.73 1.41
CA ASN A 91 -7.89 -10.01 0.36
C ASN A 91 -6.44 -10.52 0.28
N LYS A 92 -5.89 -10.76 -0.91
CA LYS A 92 -4.50 -11.24 -1.07
C LYS A 92 -3.47 -10.12 -0.80
N VAL A 93 -3.82 -9.16 0.05
CA VAL A 93 -3.00 -8.03 0.48
C VAL A 93 -2.98 -8.05 2.01
N VAL A 94 -1.78 -8.19 2.58
CA VAL A 94 -1.54 -8.15 4.01
C VAL A 94 -0.76 -6.89 4.37
N ARG A 95 -1.36 -6.03 5.18
CA ARG A 95 -0.73 -4.81 5.71
C ARG A 95 -0.14 -5.05 7.09
N ILE A 96 1.14 -4.69 7.26
CA ILE A 96 1.87 -4.87 8.51
C ILE A 96 2.23 -3.50 9.07
N PHE A 97 1.60 -3.12 10.19
CA PHE A 97 1.84 -1.84 10.86
C PHE A 97 3.01 -1.93 11.83
N VAL A 98 3.93 -0.95 11.80
CA VAL A 98 5.07 -0.89 12.72
C VAL A 98 4.96 0.33 13.63
N SER A 99 4.62 0.09 14.90
CA SER A 99 4.54 1.09 15.96
C SER A 99 5.83 1.10 16.80
N SER A 100 6.40 2.28 17.01
CA SER A 100 7.55 2.49 17.90
C SER A 100 7.79 3.98 18.13
N THR A 101 8.59 4.32 19.14
CA THR A 101 9.24 5.63 19.20
C THR A 101 10.20 5.83 18.02
N PHE A 102 10.30 7.06 17.51
CA PHE A 102 11.01 7.36 16.26
C PHE A 102 12.54 7.50 16.41
N THR A 103 13.01 7.96 17.58
CA THR A 103 14.42 8.42 17.72
C THR A 103 15.44 7.32 17.97
N ASP A 104 14.99 6.17 18.46
CA ASP A 104 15.83 5.10 19.01
C ASP A 104 15.67 3.75 18.31
N PHE A 105 14.59 3.50 17.58
CA PHE A 105 14.35 2.25 16.82
C PHE A 105 14.80 2.31 15.36
N PHE A 106 15.75 3.18 15.03
CA PHE A 106 16.18 3.34 13.64
C PHE A 106 16.79 2.05 13.08
N ASN A 107 17.71 1.41 13.79
CA ASN A 107 18.44 0.24 13.30
C ASN A 107 17.52 -0.99 13.17
N GLU A 108 16.61 -1.15 14.12
CA GLU A 108 15.59 -2.19 14.16
C GLU A 108 14.62 -2.06 12.98
N ARG A 109 14.11 -0.85 12.71
CA ARG A 109 13.28 -0.62 11.52
C ARG A 109 14.08 -0.73 10.21
N GLU A 110 15.38 -0.44 10.18
CA GLU A 110 16.23 -0.75 9.02
C GLU A 110 16.35 -2.27 8.80
N VAL A 111 16.46 -3.08 9.86
CA VAL A 111 16.43 -4.55 9.76
C VAL A 111 15.07 -5.04 9.25
N LEU A 112 13.96 -4.45 9.72
CA LEU A 112 12.63 -4.77 9.20
C LEU A 112 12.52 -4.51 7.69
N ILE A 113 12.85 -3.29 7.23
CA ILE A 113 12.76 -2.91 5.80
C ILE A 113 13.73 -3.67 4.92
N LYS A 114 14.99 -3.86 5.35
CA LYS A 114 16.06 -4.41 4.48
C LYS A 114 16.19 -5.92 4.52
N LYS A 115 15.57 -6.60 5.49
CA LYS A 115 15.72 -8.05 5.66
C LYS A 115 14.39 -8.77 5.92
N VAL A 116 13.64 -8.36 6.94
CA VAL A 116 12.42 -9.07 7.36
C VAL A 116 11.31 -8.98 6.31
N PHE A 117 10.92 -7.77 5.88
CA PHE A 117 9.85 -7.60 4.89
C PHE A 117 10.21 -8.11 3.48
N PRO A 118 11.47 -7.99 2.99
CA PRO A 118 11.90 -8.70 1.79
C PRO A 118 11.78 -10.22 1.91
N ALA A 119 12.32 -10.84 2.96
CA ALA A 119 12.21 -12.29 3.15
C ALA A 119 10.75 -12.76 3.30
N LEU A 120 9.91 -11.95 3.96
CA LEU A 120 8.48 -12.23 4.08
C LEU A 120 7.76 -12.12 2.74
N ARG A 121 8.11 -11.15 1.89
CA ARG A 121 7.61 -11.07 0.50
C ARG A 121 8.01 -12.31 -0.29
N ASP A 122 9.28 -12.70 -0.26
CA ASP A 122 9.78 -13.88 -0.99
C ASP A 122 9.06 -15.18 -0.57
N GLU A 123 8.72 -15.33 0.72
CA GLU A 123 8.01 -16.52 1.21
C GLU A 123 6.51 -16.48 0.84
N MET A 124 5.87 -15.32 1.00
CA MET A 124 4.44 -15.12 0.77
C MET A 124 4.06 -14.94 -0.71
N GLU A 125 5.04 -14.63 -1.58
CA GLU A 125 4.90 -14.59 -3.04
C GLU A 125 4.34 -15.90 -3.57
N SER A 126 4.82 -17.04 -3.05
CA SER A 126 4.34 -18.36 -3.47
C SER A 126 2.81 -18.49 -3.33
N ALA A 127 2.24 -18.11 -2.18
CA ALA A 127 0.81 -18.12 -1.93
C ALA A 127 0.02 -17.00 -2.68
N GLY A 128 0.71 -16.12 -3.41
CA GLY A 128 0.16 -14.95 -4.09
C GLY A 128 -0.25 -13.82 -3.15
N ILE A 129 0.29 -13.79 -1.92
CA ILE A 129 -0.04 -12.80 -0.89
C ILE A 129 0.93 -11.62 -1.00
N GLN A 130 0.40 -10.45 -1.33
CA GLN A 130 1.16 -9.20 -1.36
C GLN A 130 1.35 -8.66 0.06
N ILE A 131 2.60 -8.40 0.47
CA ILE A 131 2.91 -7.72 1.73
C ILE A 131 3.10 -6.22 1.51
N ILE A 132 2.43 -5.41 2.34
CA ILE A 132 2.61 -3.96 2.43
C ILE A 132 3.10 -3.62 3.84
N ASP A 133 4.36 -3.21 3.96
CA ASP A 133 4.92 -2.68 5.21
C ASP A 133 4.54 -1.21 5.42
N CYS A 134 3.82 -0.94 6.51
CA CYS A 134 3.32 0.38 6.88
C CYS A 134 4.29 1.00 7.92
N ASP A 135 5.51 1.36 7.47
CA ASP A 135 6.51 2.07 8.26
C ASP A 135 6.41 3.59 8.01
N LEU A 136 5.70 4.30 8.89
CA LEU A 136 5.45 5.73 8.78
C LEU A 136 6.66 6.65 9.03
N ARG A 137 7.89 6.12 9.14
CA ARG A 137 9.12 6.94 9.29
C ARG A 137 9.32 8.01 8.21
N TRP A 138 8.76 7.80 7.01
CA TRP A 138 8.92 8.68 5.85
C TRP A 138 7.61 9.34 5.40
N GLY A 139 6.46 9.00 6.02
CA GLY A 139 5.13 9.42 5.58
C GLY A 139 4.62 10.72 6.20
N VAL A 140 5.27 11.25 7.23
CA VAL A 140 4.85 12.49 7.92
C VAL A 140 5.76 13.66 7.51
N PRO A 141 5.25 14.69 6.81
CA PRO A 141 5.98 15.92 6.53
C PRO A 141 6.55 16.57 7.81
N LYS A 142 7.74 17.17 7.73
CA LYS A 142 8.42 17.78 8.89
C LYS A 142 7.65 18.95 9.51
N ASP A 143 6.81 19.61 8.71
CA ASP A 143 6.00 20.77 9.08
C ASP A 143 4.54 20.38 9.38
N SER A 144 4.25 19.08 9.56
CA SER A 144 2.94 18.58 9.96
C SER A 144 2.51 19.10 11.32
N THR A 145 1.23 19.43 11.47
CA THR A 145 0.64 19.72 12.78
C THR A 145 0.53 18.48 13.66
N THR A 146 0.29 18.67 14.96
CA THR A 146 -0.11 17.63 15.92
C THR A 146 -1.24 16.76 15.38
N GLU A 147 -2.31 17.41 14.89
CA GLU A 147 -3.48 16.76 14.29
C GLU A 147 -3.11 15.89 13.09
N GLN A 148 -2.38 16.45 12.12
CA GLN A 148 -1.99 15.73 10.89
C GLN A 148 -1.11 14.52 11.18
N THR A 149 -0.19 14.65 12.14
CA THR A 149 0.70 13.55 12.55
C THR A 149 -0.11 12.39 13.15
N ILE A 150 -1.01 12.70 14.08
CA ILE A 150 -1.82 11.68 14.77
C ILE A 150 -2.83 11.02 13.82
N LEU A 151 -3.50 11.80 12.96
CA LEU A 151 -4.39 11.26 11.93
C LEU A 151 -3.62 10.35 10.97
N THR A 152 -2.45 10.77 10.49
CA THR A 152 -1.63 9.93 9.58
C THR A 152 -1.29 8.58 10.19
N CYS A 153 -0.93 8.54 11.49
CA CYS A 153 -0.68 7.29 12.21
C CYS A 153 -1.92 6.41 12.35
N LEU A 154 -3.01 6.96 12.87
CA LEU A 154 -4.18 6.17 13.26
C LEU A 154 -5.10 5.84 12.06
N GLU A 155 -5.16 6.66 11.02
CA GLU A 155 -5.89 6.33 9.79
C GLU A 155 -5.16 5.29 8.94
N GLU A 156 -3.82 5.23 8.98
CA GLU A 156 -3.10 4.12 8.34
C GLU A 156 -3.34 2.80 9.09
N LEU A 157 -3.49 2.85 10.41
CA LEU A 157 -3.89 1.70 11.21
C LEU A 157 -5.35 1.28 10.96
N ASP A 158 -6.28 2.23 10.80
CA ASP A 158 -7.66 1.97 10.35
C ASP A 158 -7.68 1.21 9.02
N ARG A 159 -6.86 1.61 8.03
CA ARG A 159 -6.75 0.89 6.75
C ARG A 159 -6.23 -0.53 6.92
N CYS A 160 -5.34 -0.78 7.89
CA CYS A 160 -4.91 -2.14 8.23
C CYS A 160 -6.04 -2.99 8.84
N PHE A 161 -7.03 -2.39 9.52
CA PHE A 161 -8.27 -3.07 9.90
C PHE A 161 -9.17 -3.34 8.68
N GLU A 162 -9.34 -2.35 7.79
CA GLU A 162 -10.19 -2.48 6.59
C GLU A 162 -9.70 -3.58 5.64
N ASP A 163 -8.40 -3.65 5.36
CA ASP A 163 -7.83 -4.62 4.41
C ASP A 163 -7.65 -6.04 4.99
N ASN A 164 -7.22 -6.15 6.26
CA ASN A 164 -6.89 -7.45 6.87
C ASN A 164 -8.02 -8.05 7.74
N GLY A 165 -9.04 -7.26 8.13
CA GLY A 165 -9.97 -7.57 9.20
C GLY A 165 -9.39 -7.35 10.61
N GLN A 166 -8.12 -7.73 10.85
CA GLN A 166 -7.32 -7.33 12.02
C GLN A 166 -5.87 -7.05 11.60
N PRO A 167 -5.24 -5.96 12.07
CA PRO A 167 -3.90 -5.57 11.62
C PRO A 167 -2.84 -6.59 12.03
N PHE A 168 -1.91 -6.92 11.13
CA PHE A 168 -0.64 -7.51 11.54
C PHE A 168 0.20 -6.39 12.15
N PHE A 169 0.54 -6.50 13.43
CA PHE A 169 1.01 -5.38 14.22
C PHE A 169 2.36 -5.69 14.88
N ILE A 170 3.36 -4.86 14.64
CA ILE A 170 4.68 -4.92 15.25
C ILE A 170 4.82 -3.74 16.21
N GLY A 171 4.86 -4.00 17.51
CA GLY A 171 5.14 -3.00 18.55
C GLY A 171 6.57 -3.11 19.04
N LEU A 172 7.40 -2.09 18.81
CA LEU A 172 8.78 -2.04 19.34
C LEU A 172 8.83 -1.20 20.61
N LEU A 173 9.44 -1.73 21.67
CA LEU A 173 9.43 -1.11 23.00
C LEU A 173 10.81 -1.15 23.70
N SER A 174 11.17 -0.08 24.40
CA SER A 174 12.41 0.02 25.19
C SER A 174 12.20 1.01 26.35
N ASP A 175 13.14 1.91 26.65
CA ASP A 175 13.05 2.86 27.79
C ASP A 175 12.44 4.22 27.45
N LYS A 176 11.79 4.32 26.28
CA LYS A 176 11.13 5.54 25.81
C LYS A 176 9.63 5.31 25.68
N TYR A 177 8.85 6.14 26.36
CA TYR A 177 7.39 6.16 26.26
C TYR A 177 6.92 6.94 25.03
N GLY A 178 7.69 7.96 24.65
CA GLY A 178 7.43 8.78 23.47
C GLY A 178 6.66 10.07 23.77
N TRP A 179 6.14 10.69 22.72
CA TRP A 179 5.46 11.97 22.84
C TRP A 179 4.01 11.80 23.29
N VAL A 180 3.67 12.47 24.38
CA VAL A 180 2.31 12.65 24.90
C VAL A 180 1.79 14.02 24.44
N PRO A 181 0.82 14.09 23.51
CA PRO A 181 0.17 15.34 23.13
C PRO A 181 -0.73 15.84 24.26
N LYS A 182 -0.86 17.16 24.44
CA LYS A 182 -1.79 17.69 25.45
C LYS A 182 -3.23 17.59 24.96
N LEU A 183 -4.19 17.29 25.85
CA LEU A 183 -5.61 17.22 25.50
C LEU A 183 -6.16 18.44 24.75
N ASN A 184 -5.67 19.65 25.07
CA ASN A 184 -6.10 20.88 24.39
C ASN A 184 -5.45 21.11 23.01
N GLU A 185 -4.41 20.34 22.67
CA GLU A 185 -3.78 20.28 21.35
C GLU A 185 -4.45 19.20 20.46
N LEU A 186 -5.35 18.38 21.02
CA LEU A 186 -6.08 17.32 20.31
C LEU A 186 -7.45 17.80 19.80
N PRO A 187 -7.72 17.71 18.49
CA PRO A 187 -9.04 17.92 17.91
C PRO A 187 -10.08 16.95 18.46
N LYS A 188 -11.31 17.42 18.68
CA LYS A 188 -12.41 16.60 19.23
C LYS A 188 -12.71 15.36 18.38
N ASN A 189 -12.64 15.47 17.07
CA ASN A 189 -12.78 14.37 16.12
C ASN A 189 -11.76 13.24 16.38
N ILE A 190 -10.51 13.56 16.72
CA ILE A 190 -9.50 12.55 17.09
C ILE A 190 -9.87 11.92 18.43
N THR A 191 -10.15 12.75 19.45
CA THR A 191 -10.44 12.24 20.81
C THR A 191 -11.70 11.38 20.86
N GLU A 192 -12.71 11.69 20.04
CA GLU A 192 -13.96 10.93 19.95
C GLU A 192 -13.80 9.68 19.07
N ARG A 193 -13.23 9.79 17.85
CA ARG A 193 -13.05 8.66 16.90
C ARG A 193 -12.17 7.57 17.49
N TYR A 194 -10.99 7.94 18.01
CA TYR A 194 -10.02 7.00 18.56
C TYR A 194 -10.16 6.79 20.07
N ARG A 195 -11.20 7.39 20.69
CA ARG A 195 -11.50 7.32 22.12
C ARG A 195 -10.22 7.54 22.95
N TRP A 196 -9.61 8.72 22.79
CA TRP A 196 -8.26 9.02 23.29
C TRP A 196 -8.19 8.97 24.82
N ILE A 197 -7.07 8.48 25.36
CA ILE A 197 -6.84 8.37 26.81
C ILE A 197 -5.80 9.41 27.24
N ASP A 198 -6.19 10.27 28.16
CA ASP A 198 -5.34 11.35 28.67
C ASP A 198 -4.07 10.82 29.35
N GLY A 199 -2.91 11.37 28.99
CA GLY A 199 -1.59 10.87 29.38
C GLY A 199 -1.01 9.75 28.49
N ALA A 200 -1.74 9.25 27.48
CA ALA A 200 -1.23 8.27 26.54
C ALA A 200 -0.27 8.92 25.51
N SER A 201 0.87 8.28 25.23
CA SER A 201 1.70 8.66 24.09
C SER A 201 1.07 8.22 22.77
N ILE A 202 1.49 8.79 21.63
CA ILE A 202 1.03 8.32 20.30
C ILE A 202 1.31 6.82 20.14
N THR A 203 2.51 6.36 20.49
CA THR A 203 2.90 4.94 20.40
C THR A 203 2.02 4.06 21.28
N LEU A 204 1.65 4.50 22.50
CA LEU A 204 0.70 3.75 23.31
C LEU A 204 -0.72 3.77 22.68
N MET A 205 -1.18 4.88 22.10
CA MET A 205 -2.47 4.91 21.40
C MET A 205 -2.50 4.02 20.15
N GLU A 206 -1.39 3.88 19.42
CA GLU A 206 -1.22 2.89 18.35
C GLU A 206 -1.30 1.45 18.89
N PHE A 207 -0.67 1.14 20.03
CA PHE A 207 -0.76 -0.17 20.70
C PHE A 207 -2.20 -0.46 21.18
N ILE A 208 -2.86 0.54 21.79
CA ILE A 208 -4.24 0.43 22.28
C ILE A 208 -5.19 0.13 21.11
N HIS A 209 -5.06 0.88 20.03
CA HIS A 209 -5.95 0.78 18.88
C HIS A 209 -5.67 -0.47 18.04
N GLY A 210 -4.40 -0.79 17.78
CA GLY A 210 -3.98 -1.88 16.90
C GLY A 210 -3.87 -3.24 17.57
N ALA A 211 -3.81 -3.30 18.90
CA ALA A 211 -3.67 -4.55 19.63
C ALA A 211 -4.56 -4.71 20.86
N PHE A 212 -4.59 -3.75 21.79
CA PHE A 212 -5.14 -4.00 23.13
C PHE A 212 -6.67 -4.11 23.12
N ARG A 213 -7.37 -3.23 22.39
CA ARG A 213 -8.84 -3.20 22.32
C ARG A 213 -9.48 -4.47 21.75
N THR A 214 -8.75 -5.20 20.91
CA THR A 214 -9.25 -6.37 20.19
C THR A 214 -8.59 -7.69 20.63
N HIS A 215 -7.68 -7.64 21.63
CA HIS A 215 -6.80 -8.76 22.00
C HIS A 215 -6.15 -9.41 20.77
N ASN A 216 -5.61 -8.57 19.88
CA ASN A 216 -5.18 -8.95 18.54
C ASN A 216 -4.17 -10.12 18.56
N PRO A 217 -4.50 -11.30 17.98
CA PRO A 217 -3.60 -12.45 17.92
C PRO A 217 -2.48 -12.29 16.87
N ASN A 218 -2.52 -11.24 16.05
CA ASN A 218 -1.52 -10.89 15.04
C ASN A 218 -0.58 -9.76 15.51
N ALA A 219 -0.66 -9.36 16.77
CA ALA A 219 0.25 -8.40 17.38
C ALA A 219 1.52 -9.09 17.92
N PHE A 220 2.68 -8.49 17.72
CA PHE A 220 3.95 -8.97 18.24
C PHE A 220 4.76 -7.84 18.85
N PHE A 221 5.16 -8.02 20.10
CA PHE A 221 5.84 -7.02 20.91
C PHE A 221 7.31 -7.37 21.07
N LEU A 222 8.18 -6.54 20.49
CA LEU A 222 9.62 -6.72 20.45
C LEU A 222 10.26 -5.73 21.43
N ILE A 223 10.64 -6.23 22.61
CA ILE A 223 11.09 -5.44 23.74
C ILE A 223 12.63 -5.48 23.85
N ARG A 224 13.26 -4.34 23.57
CA ARG A 224 14.72 -4.18 23.60
C ARG A 224 15.21 -3.91 25.02
N LYS A 225 16.04 -4.81 25.55
CA LYS A 225 16.79 -4.63 26.79
C LYS A 225 17.77 -3.46 26.62
N SER A 226 17.61 -2.43 27.45
CA SER A 226 18.30 -1.15 27.30
C SER A 226 19.66 -1.12 27.99
N GLU A 227 19.91 -2.04 28.92
CA GLU A 227 21.04 -2.02 29.85
C GLU A 227 22.39 -2.10 29.11
N ASN A 228 22.47 -2.89 28.05
CA ASN A 228 23.69 -3.11 27.29
C ASN A 228 24.02 -1.97 26.31
N ILE A 229 23.00 -1.24 25.84
CA ILE A 229 23.18 -0.05 25.00
C ILE A 229 23.39 1.21 25.84
N LEU A 230 22.56 1.47 26.86
CA LEU A 230 22.61 2.68 27.70
C LEU A 230 23.92 2.83 28.49
N LYS A 231 24.60 1.73 28.82
CA LYS A 231 25.94 1.75 29.45
C LYS A 231 27.03 2.30 28.51
N ASN A 232 26.89 2.09 27.20
CA ASN A 232 27.97 2.24 26.23
C ASN A 232 27.77 3.40 25.23
N ILE A 233 26.53 3.91 25.08
CA ILE A 233 26.28 5.10 24.24
C ILE A 233 26.84 6.39 24.90
N PRO A 234 27.34 7.35 24.10
CA PRO A 234 27.72 8.67 24.59
C PRO A 234 26.54 9.41 25.24
N ASP A 235 26.79 10.20 26.28
CA ASP A 235 25.74 10.87 27.08
C ASP A 235 24.80 11.75 26.23
N VAL A 236 25.34 12.45 25.22
CA VAL A 236 24.58 13.29 24.29
C VAL A 236 23.51 12.54 23.48
N TYR A 237 23.56 11.20 23.48
CA TYR A 237 22.58 10.34 22.80
C TYR A 237 21.60 9.65 23.75
N LYS A 238 21.81 9.66 25.08
CA LYS A 238 20.96 8.94 26.05
C LYS A 238 19.49 9.39 26.00
N ASP A 239 19.27 10.69 25.84
CA ASP A 239 17.94 11.32 25.69
C ASP A 239 17.15 10.84 24.45
N LYS A 240 17.83 10.28 23.45
CA LYS A 240 17.16 9.67 22.29
C LYS A 240 16.55 8.31 22.64
N PHE A 241 17.14 7.58 23.60
CA PHE A 241 16.82 6.20 23.98
C PHE A 241 16.01 6.07 25.28
N ARG A 242 15.96 7.12 26.11
CA ARG A 242 15.19 7.17 27.36
C ARG A 242 14.60 8.55 27.55
N ASP A 243 13.37 8.62 28.05
CA ASP A 243 12.73 9.89 28.40
C ASP A 243 13.29 10.47 29.71
N LYS A 244 13.39 11.80 29.80
CA LYS A 244 13.81 12.51 31.02
C LYS A 244 12.70 12.67 32.04
N ASP A 245 11.48 12.81 31.56
CA ASP A 245 10.30 13.03 32.37
C ASP A 245 9.98 11.80 33.23
N GLU A 246 9.69 12.02 34.51
CA GLU A 246 9.46 10.93 35.48
C GLU A 246 8.13 10.21 35.21
N PHE A 247 7.09 10.93 34.78
CA PHE A 247 5.80 10.32 34.42
C PHE A 247 5.99 9.35 33.24
N ASN A 248 6.63 9.79 32.15
CA ASN A 248 6.96 8.93 31.01
C ASN A 248 7.80 7.71 31.43
N GLN A 249 8.79 7.90 32.31
CA GLN A 249 9.60 6.79 32.83
C GLN A 249 8.79 5.79 33.66
N SER A 250 7.79 6.23 34.43
CA SER A 250 6.85 5.33 35.11
C SER A 250 5.92 4.62 34.11
N GLN A 251 5.34 5.35 33.15
CA GLN A 251 4.41 4.77 32.17
C GLN A 251 5.06 3.70 31.28
N ILE A 252 6.33 3.86 30.89
CA ILE A 252 7.02 2.85 30.08
C ILE A 252 7.36 1.57 30.86
N GLN A 253 7.62 1.65 32.17
CA GLN A 253 7.82 0.44 32.98
C GLN A 253 6.48 -0.27 33.21
N GLU A 254 5.42 0.46 33.57
CA GLU A 254 4.09 -0.12 33.76
C GLU A 254 3.59 -0.78 32.47
N LEU A 255 3.79 -0.17 31.29
CA LEU A 255 3.48 -0.80 30.00
C LEU A 255 4.22 -2.14 29.79
N LYS A 256 5.51 -2.22 30.16
CA LYS A 256 6.27 -3.48 30.09
C LYS A 256 5.74 -4.53 31.08
N GLU A 257 5.26 -4.12 32.25
CA GLU A 257 4.66 -5.02 33.24
C GLU A 257 3.24 -5.47 32.85
N GLN A 258 2.49 -4.65 32.13
CA GLN A 258 1.12 -4.97 31.68
C GLN A 258 1.08 -5.84 30.43
N LEU A 259 2.04 -5.72 29.50
CA LEU A 259 2.06 -6.53 28.28
C LEU A 259 1.96 -8.05 28.53
N PRO A 260 2.75 -8.68 29.43
CA PRO A 260 2.63 -10.11 29.76
C PRO A 260 1.34 -10.50 30.49
N LYS A 261 0.59 -9.53 31.03
CA LYS A 261 -0.73 -9.76 31.65
C LYS A 261 -1.85 -9.73 30.59
N MET A 262 -1.63 -9.05 29.45
CA MET A 262 -2.59 -8.84 28.37
C MET A 262 -2.42 -9.82 27.19
N PHE A 263 -1.19 -10.26 26.91
CA PHE A 263 -0.84 -11.08 25.74
C PHE A 263 -0.06 -12.34 26.14
N PRO A 264 -0.21 -13.45 25.40
CA PRO A 264 0.56 -14.68 25.62
C PRO A 264 2.04 -14.47 25.31
N SER A 265 2.89 -15.30 25.92
CA SER A 265 4.35 -15.28 25.79
C SER A 265 4.86 -15.31 24.34
N GLU A 266 4.15 -16.02 23.47
CA GLU A 266 4.46 -16.19 22.06
C GLU A 266 4.30 -14.89 21.26
N GLN A 267 3.55 -13.92 21.80
CA GLN A 267 3.39 -12.58 21.23
C GLN A 267 4.38 -11.55 21.80
N ILE A 268 5.31 -11.94 22.68
CA ILE A 268 6.27 -11.03 23.34
C ILE A 268 7.69 -11.60 23.28
N PHE A 269 8.61 -10.89 22.65
CA PHE A 269 10.02 -11.28 22.59
C PHE A 269 10.96 -10.21 23.13
N HIS A 270 11.82 -10.59 24.09
CA HIS A 270 12.83 -9.71 24.68
C HIS A 270 14.21 -10.00 24.10
N TYR A 271 14.85 -8.99 23.49
CA TYR A 271 16.16 -9.14 22.85
C TYR A 271 17.20 -8.16 23.40
N ASP A 272 18.46 -8.58 23.30
CA ASP A 272 19.63 -7.77 23.62
C ASP A 272 20.16 -7.04 22.39
N CYS A 273 20.84 -5.91 22.62
CA CYS A 273 21.53 -5.18 21.57
C CYS A 273 22.72 -4.39 22.16
N TYR A 274 23.64 -4.01 21.30
CA TYR A 274 24.91 -3.41 21.70
C TYR A 274 25.21 -2.13 20.89
N TYR A 275 25.82 -1.15 21.56
CA TYR A 275 26.36 0.03 20.89
C TYR A 275 27.53 -0.36 19.98
N ASN A 276 27.48 0.04 18.71
CA ASN A 276 28.53 -0.23 17.72
C ASN A 276 28.96 1.05 16.99
N GLY A 277 29.19 2.12 17.76
CA GLY A 277 29.66 3.41 17.25
C GLY A 277 28.55 4.30 16.67
N LEU A 278 28.99 5.27 15.87
CA LEU A 278 28.13 6.29 15.27
C LEU A 278 28.19 6.21 13.74
N ASP A 279 27.05 6.44 13.09
CA ASP A 279 26.92 6.52 11.64
C ASP A 279 26.60 7.97 11.23
N SER A 280 27.47 8.55 10.41
CA SER A 280 27.36 9.91 9.86
C SER A 280 27.05 9.93 8.36
N SER A 281 26.89 8.76 7.71
CA SER A 281 26.72 8.61 6.26
C SER A 281 25.51 9.37 5.68
N THR A 282 24.48 9.60 6.49
CA THR A 282 23.24 10.30 6.09
C THR A 282 23.24 11.80 6.43
N GLY A 283 24.39 12.39 6.74
CA GLY A 283 24.53 13.82 7.09
C GLY A 283 23.95 14.22 8.45
N ARG A 284 23.36 13.27 9.19
CA ARG A 284 22.98 13.38 10.60
C ARG A 284 23.59 12.21 11.34
N GLU A 285 24.33 12.48 12.41
CA GLU A 285 24.95 11.44 13.22
C GLU A 285 23.89 10.65 14.01
N ARG A 286 23.96 9.32 13.91
CA ARG A 286 23.04 8.37 14.54
C ARG A 286 23.83 7.30 15.29
N VAL A 287 23.22 6.77 16.35
CA VAL A 287 23.76 5.61 17.07
C VAL A 287 23.57 4.36 16.23
N LYS A 288 24.66 3.64 15.97
CA LYS A 288 24.64 2.33 15.33
C LYS A 288 24.49 1.24 16.40
N ILE A 289 23.63 0.27 16.11
CA ILE A 289 23.31 -0.85 17.00
C ILE A 289 23.69 -2.17 16.33
N ASP A 290 24.15 -3.12 17.13
CA ASP A 290 24.48 -4.50 16.74
C ASP A 290 23.76 -5.51 17.64
N GLY A 291 23.80 -6.80 17.27
CA GLY A 291 23.12 -7.90 17.99
C GLY A 291 21.69 -8.18 17.52
N LEU A 292 21.19 -7.48 16.49
CA LEU A 292 19.79 -7.56 16.03
C LEU A 292 19.41 -8.85 15.27
N ASN A 293 20.23 -9.91 15.33
CA ASN A 293 19.98 -11.16 14.62
C ASN A 293 18.78 -11.93 15.20
N GLU A 294 18.68 -12.01 16.53
CA GLU A 294 17.54 -12.66 17.19
C GLU A 294 16.23 -11.88 16.95
N PHE A 295 16.31 -10.54 16.95
CA PHE A 295 15.21 -9.63 16.59
C PHE A 295 14.72 -9.90 15.16
N GLU A 296 15.64 -9.98 14.20
CA GLU A 296 15.34 -10.28 12.79
C GLU A 296 14.63 -11.63 12.64
N GLU A 297 15.18 -12.68 13.26
CA GLU A 297 14.66 -14.03 13.18
C GLU A 297 13.26 -14.14 13.80
N HIS A 298 13.06 -13.63 15.01
CA HIS A 298 11.77 -13.72 15.70
C HIS A 298 10.70 -12.87 15.02
N ALA A 299 11.02 -11.64 14.58
CA ALA A 299 10.07 -10.80 13.85
C ALA A 299 9.60 -11.48 12.55
N LYS A 300 10.53 -12.06 11.79
CA LYS A 300 10.23 -12.79 10.56
C LYS A 300 9.39 -14.04 10.84
N ASN A 301 9.84 -14.90 11.76
CA ASN A 301 9.19 -16.18 12.05
C ASN A 301 7.78 -15.98 12.62
N PHE A 302 7.56 -14.99 13.48
CA PHE A 302 6.23 -14.65 13.97
C PHE A 302 5.30 -14.22 12.84
N LEU A 303 5.74 -13.26 11.99
CA LEU A 303 4.92 -12.74 10.89
C LEU A 303 4.56 -13.83 9.88
N ILE A 304 5.50 -14.73 9.55
CA ILE A 304 5.24 -15.91 8.72
C ILE A 304 4.12 -16.77 9.32
N GLN A 305 4.26 -17.18 10.58
CA GLN A 305 3.32 -18.07 11.25
C GLN A 305 1.94 -17.43 11.43
N ALA A 306 1.90 -16.13 11.77
CA ALA A 306 0.67 -15.37 11.87
C ALA A 306 -0.03 -15.32 10.51
N ILE A 307 0.66 -14.96 9.42
CA ILE A 307 0.05 -14.87 8.09
C ILE A 307 -0.44 -16.24 7.62
N GLN A 308 0.38 -17.30 7.74
CA GLN A 308 0.00 -18.67 7.35
C GLN A 308 -1.21 -19.21 8.13
N LYS A 309 -1.46 -18.74 9.36
CA LYS A 309 -2.65 -19.10 10.16
C LYS A 309 -3.95 -18.52 9.58
N TRP A 310 -3.91 -17.32 9.00
CA TRP A 310 -5.07 -16.69 8.35
C TRP A 310 -5.18 -17.03 6.86
N TYR A 311 -4.04 -17.32 6.22
CA TYR A 311 -3.90 -17.64 4.79
C TYR A 311 -3.19 -18.99 4.62
N PRO A 312 -3.83 -20.13 4.98
CA PRO A 312 -3.22 -21.44 4.90
C PRO A 312 -2.85 -21.80 3.45
N THR A 313 -1.72 -22.48 3.27
CA THR A 313 -1.06 -22.80 1.99
C THR A 313 -1.94 -23.53 0.95
N ASN A 314 -3.12 -24.04 1.30
CA ASN A 314 -4.10 -24.53 0.33
C ASN A 314 -4.85 -23.41 -0.43
N PHE A 315 -4.55 -22.12 -0.18
CA PHE A 315 -5.03 -20.98 -0.99
C PHE A 315 -4.54 -20.98 -2.45
N HIS A 316 -3.67 -21.91 -2.80
CA HIS A 316 -3.05 -22.08 -4.12
C HIS A 316 -3.99 -22.49 -5.26
N ASN A 317 -5.29 -22.78 -5.04
CA ASN A 317 -6.11 -23.47 -6.04
C ASN A 317 -7.57 -23.00 -6.20
N THR A 318 -7.83 -21.69 -6.05
CA THR A 318 -9.12 -21.08 -6.43
C THR A 318 -9.01 -19.79 -7.26
N ASN A 319 -7.79 -19.37 -7.61
CA ASN A 319 -7.59 -18.26 -8.54
C ASN A 319 -8.06 -18.67 -9.94
N SER A 320 -9.25 -18.24 -10.34
CA SER A 320 -9.54 -18.06 -11.76
C SER A 320 -8.63 -16.96 -12.30
N LEU A 321 -8.28 -17.03 -13.58
CA LEU A 321 -7.45 -16.02 -14.26
C LEU A 321 -8.06 -14.61 -14.13
N ASP A 322 -9.38 -14.53 -14.02
CA ASP A 322 -10.13 -13.30 -13.78
C ASP A 322 -9.81 -12.69 -12.40
N ALA A 323 -9.58 -13.50 -11.37
CA ALA A 323 -9.20 -13.03 -10.03
C ALA A 323 -7.78 -12.45 -10.01
N GLU A 324 -6.83 -13.09 -10.71
CA GLU A 324 -5.44 -12.64 -10.79
C GLU A 324 -5.30 -11.38 -11.65
N GLN A 325 -6.01 -11.32 -12.79
CA GLN A 325 -6.11 -10.09 -13.58
C GLN A 325 -6.75 -8.96 -12.78
N LYS A 326 -7.78 -9.25 -11.97
CA LYS A 326 -8.38 -8.25 -11.09
C LYS A 326 -7.40 -7.77 -10.01
N GLN A 327 -6.58 -8.65 -9.44
CA GLN A 327 -5.54 -8.29 -8.46
C GLN A 327 -4.47 -7.39 -9.12
N MET A 328 -3.92 -7.78 -10.27
CA MET A 328 -2.95 -6.98 -11.03
C MET A 328 -3.52 -5.62 -11.45
N THR A 329 -4.79 -5.57 -11.89
CA THR A 329 -5.50 -4.32 -12.24
C THR A 329 -5.73 -3.44 -11.01
N THR A 330 -6.09 -4.02 -9.86
CA THR A 330 -6.29 -3.27 -8.60
C THR A 330 -4.97 -2.66 -8.10
N PHE A 331 -3.88 -3.42 -8.14
CA PHE A 331 -2.53 -2.95 -7.85
C PHE A 331 -2.11 -1.78 -8.76
N LEU A 332 -2.39 -1.91 -10.06
CA LEU A 332 -2.14 -0.87 -11.05
C LEU A 332 -2.94 0.41 -10.75
N LEU A 333 -4.27 0.29 -10.57
CA LEU A 333 -5.15 1.40 -10.23
C LEU A 333 -4.64 2.15 -8.99
N ASN A 334 -4.31 1.42 -7.93
CA ASN A 334 -3.76 1.97 -6.68
C ASN A 334 -2.42 2.69 -6.86
N LYS A 335 -1.52 2.22 -7.74
CA LYS A 335 -0.29 2.97 -8.08
C LYS A 335 -0.57 4.21 -8.93
N THR A 336 -1.56 4.16 -9.82
CA THR A 336 -1.88 5.29 -10.72
C THR A 336 -2.59 6.47 -10.06
N GLN A 337 -3.02 6.37 -8.78
CA GLN A 337 -3.65 7.51 -8.08
C GLN A 337 -2.69 8.70 -7.87
N TYR A 338 -1.37 8.44 -7.82
CA TYR A 338 -0.32 9.44 -7.67
C TYR A 338 0.34 9.84 -8.99
N PHE A 339 -0.32 9.62 -10.13
CA PHE A 339 0.26 9.94 -11.44
C PHE A 339 0.28 11.45 -11.70
N VAL A 340 1.47 11.98 -11.94
CA VAL A 340 1.70 13.32 -12.50
C VAL A 340 1.63 13.24 -14.03
N ASP A 341 0.92 14.19 -14.65
CA ASP A 341 0.65 14.15 -16.09
C ASP A 341 1.91 14.25 -16.97
N ARG A 342 1.92 13.48 -18.06
CA ARG A 342 3.03 13.32 -19.01
C ARG A 342 2.52 13.39 -20.46
N PRO A 343 2.01 14.55 -20.92
CA PRO A 343 1.27 14.67 -22.18
C PRO A 343 2.13 14.40 -23.42
N ASN A 344 3.45 14.65 -23.37
CA ASN A 344 4.36 14.39 -24.49
C ASN A 344 4.55 12.87 -24.70
N GLU A 345 4.81 12.15 -23.61
CA GLU A 345 4.95 10.70 -23.58
C GLU A 345 3.65 10.00 -24.01
N PHE A 346 2.51 10.48 -23.53
CA PHE A 346 1.20 10.03 -24.01
C PHE A 346 1.00 10.29 -25.51
N SER A 347 1.42 11.45 -26.03
CA SER A 347 1.35 11.74 -27.47
C SER A 347 2.20 10.77 -28.29
N ILE A 348 3.40 10.42 -27.82
CA ILE A 348 4.30 9.44 -28.46
C ILE A 348 3.66 8.05 -28.50
N LEU A 349 3.15 7.56 -27.36
CA LEU A 349 2.50 6.26 -27.28
C LEU A 349 1.20 6.19 -28.10
N PHE A 350 0.41 7.28 -28.15
CA PHE A 350 -0.77 7.36 -29.02
C PHE A 350 -0.41 7.36 -30.51
N LYS A 351 0.59 8.15 -30.92
CA LYS A 351 1.09 8.15 -32.31
C LYS A 351 1.48 6.74 -32.75
N TYR A 352 2.23 6.03 -31.90
CA TYR A 352 2.61 4.63 -32.10
C TYR A 352 1.41 3.71 -32.36
N ILE A 353 0.42 3.60 -31.46
CA ILE A 353 -0.74 2.70 -31.66
C ILE A 353 -1.73 3.17 -32.74
N THR A 354 -1.53 4.36 -33.31
CA THR A 354 -2.32 4.86 -34.45
C THR A 354 -1.64 4.74 -35.81
N GLY A 355 -0.39 4.27 -35.85
CA GLY A 355 0.41 4.17 -37.08
C GLY A 355 1.01 5.50 -37.56
N ASP A 356 0.86 6.60 -36.82
CA ASP A 356 1.44 7.91 -37.19
C ASP A 356 2.90 8.01 -36.73
N HIS A 357 3.76 7.23 -37.37
CA HIS A 357 5.15 7.06 -36.95
C HIS A 357 6.10 8.19 -37.36
N LYS A 358 5.61 9.24 -38.04
CA LYS A 358 6.43 10.27 -38.69
C LYS A 358 7.38 11.02 -37.75
N ASP A 359 6.96 11.23 -36.51
CA ASP A 359 7.72 11.97 -35.49
C ASP A 359 8.32 11.05 -34.42
N LEU A 360 8.29 9.72 -34.61
CA LEU A 360 8.84 8.77 -33.66
C LEU A 360 10.35 8.57 -33.89
N LYS A 361 11.11 8.54 -32.80
CA LYS A 361 12.56 8.27 -32.85
C LYS A 361 12.80 6.79 -33.17
N LEU A 362 13.11 6.52 -34.44
CA LEU A 362 13.56 5.21 -34.91
C LEU A 362 14.98 4.92 -34.37
N ILE A 363 15.23 3.70 -33.88
CA ILE A 363 16.54 3.27 -33.36
C ILE A 363 17.18 2.17 -34.23
N SER A 364 16.48 1.05 -34.44
CA SER A 364 16.90 0.04 -35.42
C SER A 364 16.21 0.26 -36.77
N ALA A 365 16.98 0.12 -37.84
CA ALA A 365 16.51 0.19 -39.23
C ALA A 365 16.73 -1.12 -40.00
N THR A 366 17.17 -2.19 -39.33
CA THR A 366 17.48 -3.48 -39.98
C THR A 366 16.22 -4.23 -40.39
N ASP A 367 15.21 -4.27 -39.52
CA ASP A 367 13.94 -5.00 -39.78
C ASP A 367 12.78 -4.12 -40.27
N ALA A 368 12.95 -2.79 -40.29
CA ALA A 368 11.99 -1.82 -40.84
C ALA A 368 11.74 -1.95 -42.38
N LYS A 369 12.21 -3.03 -42.99
CA LYS A 369 11.95 -3.45 -44.38
C LYS A 369 11.01 -4.65 -44.50
N ASN A 370 10.65 -5.31 -43.39
CA ASN A 370 9.61 -6.33 -43.39
C ASN A 370 8.24 -5.66 -43.27
N GLU A 371 7.57 -5.46 -44.41
CA GLU A 371 6.24 -4.81 -44.47
C GLU A 371 5.15 -5.55 -43.68
N ASN A 372 5.41 -6.80 -43.26
CA ASN A 372 4.49 -7.69 -42.57
C ASN A 372 4.66 -7.73 -41.03
N VAL A 373 5.41 -6.81 -40.42
CA VAL A 373 5.65 -6.80 -38.96
C VAL A 373 5.43 -5.39 -38.41
N GLN A 374 4.57 -5.25 -37.40
CA GLN A 374 4.44 -3.97 -36.70
C GLN A 374 5.70 -3.67 -35.86
N PRO A 375 6.19 -2.41 -35.87
CA PRO A 375 7.38 -2.02 -35.13
C PRO A 375 7.19 -2.17 -33.61
N LEU A 376 8.21 -2.63 -32.89
CA LEU A 376 8.24 -2.69 -31.42
C LEU A 376 8.49 -1.31 -30.79
N MET A 377 7.68 -0.93 -29.79
CA MET A 377 7.92 0.26 -28.94
C MET A 377 8.52 -0.15 -27.59
N VAL A 378 9.62 0.50 -27.21
CA VAL A 378 10.29 0.31 -25.92
C VAL A 378 10.22 1.59 -25.08
N VAL A 379 9.73 1.48 -23.85
CA VAL A 379 9.72 2.54 -22.85
C VAL A 379 10.87 2.29 -21.86
N THR A 380 11.91 3.12 -21.90
CA THR A 380 13.07 2.99 -21.01
C THR A 380 13.22 4.18 -20.06
N GLY A 381 13.92 3.98 -18.96
CA GLY A 381 14.17 4.97 -17.91
C GLY A 381 14.81 4.28 -16.71
N ARG A 382 15.32 5.04 -15.75
CA ARG A 382 15.90 4.49 -14.52
C ARG A 382 14.81 3.85 -13.63
N SER A 383 15.23 3.12 -12.61
CA SER A 383 14.33 2.70 -11.55
C SER A 383 13.77 3.93 -10.83
N GLY A 384 12.44 4.01 -10.67
CA GLY A 384 11.76 5.16 -10.07
C GLY A 384 11.20 6.21 -11.04
N ASP A 385 11.63 6.28 -12.31
CA ASP A 385 11.20 7.35 -13.25
C ASP A 385 9.70 7.31 -13.63
N GLY A 386 8.99 6.26 -13.24
CA GLY A 386 7.53 6.16 -13.35
C GLY A 386 7.00 5.28 -14.50
N LYS A 387 7.86 4.48 -15.16
CA LYS A 387 7.49 3.61 -16.31
C LYS A 387 6.19 2.82 -16.12
N SER A 388 6.07 2.09 -15.00
CA SER A 388 4.88 1.30 -14.66
C SER A 388 3.61 2.14 -14.47
N ILE A 389 3.76 3.35 -13.92
CA ILE A 389 2.63 4.26 -13.68
C ILE A 389 2.18 4.91 -14.99
N LEU A 390 3.13 5.29 -15.85
CA LEU A 390 2.88 5.79 -17.21
C LEU A 390 2.11 4.74 -18.03
N LEU A 391 2.63 3.51 -18.14
CA LEU A 391 1.95 2.43 -18.87
C LEU A 391 0.61 2.07 -18.22
N GLY A 392 0.51 2.11 -16.90
CA GLY A 392 -0.74 1.87 -16.17
C GLY A 392 -1.83 2.89 -16.49
N LYS A 393 -1.49 4.19 -16.53
CA LYS A 393 -2.43 5.22 -16.99
C LYS A 393 -2.70 5.13 -18.49
N PHE A 394 -1.73 4.71 -19.29
CA PHE A 394 -1.91 4.55 -20.73
C PHE A 394 -2.92 3.46 -21.07
N VAL A 395 -2.91 2.32 -20.36
CA VAL A 395 -3.95 1.28 -20.43
C VAL A 395 -5.34 1.86 -20.22
N LEU A 396 -5.57 2.59 -19.12
CA LEU A 396 -6.88 3.19 -18.80
C LEU A 396 -7.32 4.20 -19.88
N ALA A 397 -6.37 5.00 -20.38
CA ALA A 397 -6.64 5.98 -21.43
C ALA A 397 -6.92 5.34 -22.80
N ILE A 398 -6.40 4.14 -23.08
CA ILE A 398 -6.80 3.35 -24.27
C ILE A 398 -8.24 2.87 -24.13
N GLU A 399 -8.62 2.32 -22.98
CA GLU A 399 -9.99 1.85 -22.72
C GLU A 399 -11.02 2.97 -22.84
N GLU A 400 -10.68 4.18 -22.36
CA GLU A 400 -11.52 5.38 -22.49
C GLU A 400 -11.58 5.94 -23.93
N LYS A 401 -10.43 6.10 -24.59
CA LYS A 401 -10.32 6.84 -25.87
C LYS A 401 -10.51 5.98 -27.11
N PHE A 402 -10.25 4.68 -27.01
CA PHE A 402 -10.30 3.71 -28.11
C PHE A 402 -11.09 2.44 -27.73
N PRO A 403 -12.32 2.56 -27.20
CA PRO A 403 -13.13 1.42 -26.77
C PRO A 403 -13.32 0.43 -27.94
N SER A 404 -13.02 -0.84 -27.68
CA SER A 404 -13.12 -1.94 -28.67
C SER A 404 -12.28 -1.77 -29.96
N LYS A 405 -11.34 -0.82 -30.02
CA LYS A 405 -10.43 -0.68 -31.20
C LYS A 405 -9.35 -1.75 -31.23
N PHE A 406 -8.91 -2.22 -30.06
CA PHE A 406 -7.86 -3.21 -29.90
C PHE A 406 -8.37 -4.38 -29.05
N PHE A 407 -7.87 -5.58 -29.33
CA PHE A 407 -7.84 -6.63 -28.32
C PHE A 407 -6.71 -6.29 -27.34
N LEU A 408 -7.06 -5.70 -26.20
CA LEU A 408 -6.07 -5.19 -25.24
C LEU A 408 -5.59 -6.29 -24.29
N PHE A 409 -4.30 -6.58 -24.33
CA PHE A 409 -3.61 -7.45 -23.39
C PHE A 409 -2.50 -6.68 -22.69
N TYR A 410 -2.45 -6.73 -21.36
CA TYR A 410 -1.37 -6.12 -20.59
C TYR A 410 -0.92 -7.03 -19.45
N HIS A 411 0.37 -6.92 -19.10
CA HIS A 411 0.98 -7.69 -18.03
C HIS A 411 2.08 -6.85 -17.35
N PHE A 412 1.94 -6.63 -16.04
CA PHE A 412 2.87 -5.80 -15.27
C PHE A 412 3.73 -6.72 -14.40
N LEU A 413 4.98 -6.97 -14.79
CA LEU A 413 5.87 -7.90 -14.10
C LEU A 413 6.23 -7.42 -12.68
N ASP A 414 6.21 -6.11 -12.43
CA ASP A 414 6.31 -5.48 -11.11
C ASP A 414 5.09 -5.74 -10.20
N GLY A 415 4.05 -6.42 -10.69
CA GLY A 415 2.85 -6.84 -9.94
C GLY A 415 2.36 -8.25 -10.28
N ALA A 416 3.14 -9.03 -11.03
CA ALA A 416 2.83 -10.40 -11.42
C ALA A 416 3.68 -11.38 -10.58
N PHE A 417 3.13 -11.75 -9.43
CA PHE A 417 3.77 -12.59 -8.41
C PHE A 417 3.89 -14.05 -8.86
N HIS A 418 4.77 -14.32 -9.83
CA HIS A 418 4.94 -15.63 -10.43
C HIS A 418 6.42 -15.96 -10.64
N ALA A 419 6.86 -17.08 -10.04
CA ALA A 419 8.15 -17.69 -10.32
C ALA A 419 8.38 -17.96 -11.83
N ASN A 420 7.31 -18.09 -12.62
CA ASN A 420 7.29 -18.35 -14.07
C ASN A 420 6.44 -17.32 -14.84
N ALA A 421 6.65 -16.02 -14.60
CA ALA A 421 5.82 -14.94 -15.17
C ALA A 421 5.68 -14.97 -16.71
N SER A 422 6.73 -15.34 -17.45
CA SER A 422 6.70 -15.50 -18.91
C SER A 422 5.68 -16.55 -19.38
N HIS A 423 5.71 -17.73 -18.75
CA HIS A 423 4.78 -18.82 -19.05
C HIS A 423 3.34 -18.48 -18.65
N PHE A 424 3.17 -17.78 -17.52
CA PHE A 424 1.86 -17.30 -17.08
C PHE A 424 1.28 -16.26 -18.05
N MET A 425 2.09 -15.29 -18.51
CA MET A 425 1.69 -14.28 -19.50
C MET A 425 1.16 -14.94 -20.78
N LEU A 426 1.91 -15.89 -21.34
CA LEU A 426 1.49 -16.64 -22.52
C LEU A 426 0.22 -17.47 -22.27
N THR A 427 0.17 -18.23 -21.18
CA THR A 427 -1.00 -19.07 -20.85
C THR A 427 -2.26 -18.21 -20.73
N THR A 428 -2.14 -17.05 -20.08
CA THR A 428 -3.23 -16.06 -19.94
C THR A 428 -3.65 -15.48 -21.30
N LEU A 429 -2.68 -15.18 -22.19
CA LEU A 429 -2.96 -14.69 -23.55
C LEU A 429 -3.68 -15.77 -24.38
N LYS A 430 -3.18 -17.01 -24.39
CA LYS A 430 -3.80 -18.17 -25.06
C LYS A 430 -5.27 -18.35 -24.64
N GLN A 431 -5.52 -18.35 -23.34
CA GLN A 431 -6.87 -18.54 -22.79
C GLN A 431 -7.80 -17.37 -23.09
N LYS A 432 -7.30 -16.12 -23.05
CA LYS A 432 -8.06 -14.93 -23.47
C LYS A 432 -8.41 -14.98 -24.96
N LEU A 433 -7.48 -15.39 -25.82
CA LEU A 433 -7.73 -15.54 -27.26
C LEU A 433 -8.74 -16.65 -27.54
N ASP A 434 -8.54 -17.87 -27.00
CA ASP A 434 -9.46 -19.01 -27.21
C ASP A 434 -10.88 -18.69 -26.73
N LYS A 435 -11.03 -18.08 -25.56
CA LYS A 435 -12.32 -17.61 -25.03
C LYS A 435 -12.97 -16.56 -25.95
N TYR A 436 -12.22 -15.60 -26.46
CA TYR A 436 -12.76 -14.57 -27.35
C TYR A 436 -13.18 -15.14 -28.71
N LEU A 437 -12.37 -16.05 -29.29
CA LEU A 437 -12.71 -16.75 -30.53
C LEU A 437 -13.97 -17.61 -30.35
N GLU A 438 -14.13 -18.26 -29.20
CA GLU A 438 -15.33 -19.00 -28.81
C GLU A 438 -16.57 -18.12 -28.68
N GLU A 439 -16.50 -17.07 -27.85
CA GLU A 439 -17.63 -16.16 -27.59
C GLU A 439 -18.12 -15.46 -28.87
N ASN A 440 -17.22 -15.22 -29.83
CA ASN A 440 -17.54 -14.58 -31.12
C ASN A 440 -17.73 -15.57 -32.28
N ASN A 441 -17.67 -16.89 -32.04
CA ASN A 441 -17.80 -17.95 -33.06
C ASN A 441 -16.83 -17.80 -34.26
N ILE A 442 -15.59 -17.39 -33.98
CA ILE A 442 -14.56 -17.18 -35.02
C ILE A 442 -13.91 -18.53 -35.37
N ILE A 443 -13.88 -18.84 -36.66
CA ILE A 443 -13.45 -20.13 -37.22
C ILE A 443 -12.27 -19.91 -38.18
N SER A 444 -11.31 -20.83 -38.19
CA SER A 444 -10.19 -20.76 -39.12
C SER A 444 -10.64 -21.01 -40.56
N SER A 445 -10.36 -20.05 -41.45
CA SER A 445 -10.62 -20.17 -42.89
C SER A 445 -9.77 -21.25 -43.57
N LYS A 446 -8.64 -21.66 -42.97
CA LYS A 446 -7.75 -22.71 -43.47
C LYS A 446 -8.27 -24.12 -43.17
N THR A 447 -8.84 -24.34 -41.98
CA THR A 447 -9.26 -25.68 -41.51
C THR A 447 -10.77 -25.90 -41.51
N GLY A 448 -11.57 -24.83 -41.52
CA GLY A 448 -13.03 -24.90 -41.36
C GLY A 448 -13.51 -25.24 -39.94
N GLU A 449 -12.58 -25.31 -38.98
CA GLU A 449 -12.84 -25.68 -37.58
C GLU A 449 -12.36 -24.60 -36.60
N ARG A 450 -12.85 -24.64 -35.37
CA ARG A 450 -12.37 -23.77 -34.29
C ARG A 450 -10.91 -24.11 -33.98
N LEU A 451 -10.03 -23.12 -34.01
CA LEU A 451 -8.68 -23.25 -33.46
C LEU A 451 -8.78 -23.30 -31.93
N LYS A 452 -8.39 -24.45 -31.36
CA LYS A 452 -8.19 -24.58 -29.92
C LYS A 452 -6.72 -24.30 -29.63
N ILE A 453 -6.44 -23.25 -28.85
CA ILE A 453 -5.06 -22.79 -28.62
C ILE A 453 -4.43 -23.62 -27.50
N THR A 454 -4.00 -24.85 -27.81
CA THR A 454 -3.32 -25.75 -26.87
C THR A 454 -1.82 -25.47 -26.77
N ASP A 455 -1.19 -25.13 -27.89
CA ASP A 455 0.27 -24.99 -28.04
C ASP A 455 0.63 -23.65 -28.71
N ASP A 456 1.87 -23.20 -28.57
CA ASP A 456 2.35 -21.90 -29.09
C ASP A 456 2.32 -21.81 -30.63
N SER A 457 2.38 -22.95 -31.32
CA SER A 457 2.34 -23.04 -32.80
C SER A 457 1.08 -22.44 -33.44
N PHE A 458 -0.02 -22.30 -32.71
CA PHE A 458 -1.29 -21.76 -33.21
C PHE A 458 -1.51 -20.28 -32.88
N LEU A 459 -0.60 -19.64 -32.15
CA LEU A 459 -0.84 -18.31 -31.57
C LEU A 459 -0.86 -17.21 -32.63
N SER A 460 0.05 -17.25 -33.61
CA SER A 460 0.04 -16.33 -34.75
C SER A 460 -1.22 -16.51 -35.62
N ASP A 461 -1.64 -17.74 -35.90
CA ASP A 461 -2.89 -18.01 -36.64
C ASP A 461 -4.13 -17.52 -35.87
N ALA A 462 -4.16 -17.65 -34.54
CA ALA A 462 -5.24 -17.14 -33.70
C ALA A 462 -5.29 -15.59 -33.68
N ILE A 463 -4.13 -14.91 -33.62
CA ILE A 463 -4.02 -13.45 -33.70
C ILE A 463 -4.54 -12.95 -35.05
N ASN A 464 -4.18 -13.62 -36.15
CA ASN A 464 -4.59 -13.24 -37.51
C ASN A 464 -6.08 -13.49 -37.80
N LEU A 465 -6.81 -14.17 -36.89
CA LEU A 465 -8.27 -14.32 -36.94
C LEU A 465 -9.03 -13.26 -36.12
N LEU A 466 -8.33 -12.42 -35.34
CA LEU A 466 -8.99 -11.34 -34.64
C LEU A 466 -9.58 -10.32 -35.64
N PRO A 467 -10.79 -9.79 -35.40
CA PRO A 467 -11.37 -8.74 -36.23
C PRO A 467 -10.78 -7.34 -35.93
N ILE A 468 -9.96 -7.24 -34.87
CA ILE A 468 -9.35 -6.02 -34.35
C ILE A 468 -7.91 -6.32 -33.90
N PRO A 469 -6.96 -5.37 -34.11
CA PRO A 469 -5.56 -5.61 -33.79
C PRO A 469 -5.31 -5.91 -32.32
N LEU A 470 -4.38 -6.82 -32.06
CA LEU A 470 -3.87 -7.11 -30.72
C LEU A 470 -2.97 -5.95 -30.26
N LEU A 471 -3.18 -5.46 -29.04
CA LEU A 471 -2.28 -4.50 -28.40
C LEU A 471 -1.74 -5.11 -27.11
N ILE A 472 -0.43 -5.36 -27.09
CA ILE A 472 0.31 -5.96 -25.98
C ILE A 472 1.07 -4.86 -25.23
N ILE A 473 0.90 -4.80 -23.91
CA ILE A 473 1.67 -3.89 -23.04
C ILE A 473 2.33 -4.70 -21.91
N VAL A 474 3.67 -4.82 -21.93
CA VAL A 474 4.43 -5.54 -20.89
C VAL A 474 5.34 -4.58 -20.12
N ASP A 475 5.10 -4.41 -18.82
CA ASP A 475 5.93 -3.58 -17.96
C ASP A 475 6.97 -4.40 -17.20
N GLY A 476 8.22 -3.92 -17.13
CA GLY A 476 9.30 -4.52 -16.35
C GLY A 476 9.91 -5.78 -16.95
N LEU A 477 10.04 -5.86 -18.28
CA LEU A 477 10.51 -7.06 -19.01
C LEU A 477 11.89 -7.56 -18.53
N ASP A 478 12.71 -6.63 -18.03
CA ASP A 478 14.04 -6.92 -17.50
C ASP A 478 14.07 -7.37 -16.03
N LYS A 479 12.96 -7.24 -15.29
CA LYS A 479 12.88 -7.67 -13.88
C LYS A 479 12.61 -9.17 -13.71
N GLY A 480 11.99 -9.81 -14.69
CA GLY A 480 11.88 -11.28 -14.74
C GLY A 480 13.23 -12.00 -14.81
N ASP A 481 14.30 -11.28 -15.15
CA ASP A 481 15.63 -11.83 -15.48
C ASP A 481 16.49 -12.18 -14.25
N ILE A 482 16.27 -11.52 -13.10
CA ILE A 482 17.21 -11.59 -11.95
C ILE A 482 17.00 -12.85 -11.09
N HIS A 483 15.75 -13.24 -10.80
CA HIS A 483 15.46 -14.40 -9.94
C HIS A 483 15.47 -15.73 -10.71
N GLN A 484 14.98 -15.78 -11.95
CA GLN A 484 14.85 -17.02 -12.71
C GLN A 484 16.19 -17.60 -13.21
N ARG A 485 17.12 -16.75 -13.68
CA ARG A 485 18.44 -17.19 -14.19
C ARG A 485 19.23 -18.04 -13.21
N ARG A 486 19.06 -17.81 -11.90
CA ARG A 486 19.76 -18.54 -10.84
C ARG A 486 19.20 -19.92 -10.53
N LYS A 487 17.95 -20.22 -10.93
CA LYS A 487 17.24 -21.42 -10.45
C LYS A 487 16.73 -22.35 -11.56
N TYR A 488 16.33 -21.84 -12.73
CA TYR A 488 15.61 -22.66 -13.73
C TYR A 488 16.21 -22.73 -15.14
N ARG A 489 17.20 -21.89 -15.50
CA ARG A 489 17.73 -21.77 -16.89
C ARG A 489 16.63 -21.54 -17.95
N GLU A 490 15.54 -20.86 -17.59
CA GLU A 490 14.47 -20.56 -18.54
C GLU A 490 14.90 -19.54 -19.60
N GLU A 491 14.27 -19.64 -20.78
CA GLU A 491 14.53 -18.78 -21.93
C GLU A 491 13.93 -17.38 -21.72
N PHE A 492 14.55 -16.40 -22.35
CA PHE A 492 14.26 -15.00 -22.10
C PHE A 492 12.85 -14.63 -22.62
N PRO A 493 11.96 -13.96 -21.84
CA PRO A 493 10.55 -13.72 -22.23
C PRO A 493 10.33 -13.03 -23.58
N PHE A 494 11.32 -12.29 -24.06
CA PHE A 494 11.34 -11.69 -25.40
C PHE A 494 11.25 -12.70 -26.55
N PHE A 495 11.79 -13.92 -26.41
CA PHE A 495 11.71 -14.94 -27.47
C PHE A 495 10.25 -15.23 -27.83
N TYR A 496 9.41 -15.39 -26.81
CA TYR A 496 7.97 -15.53 -26.99
C TYR A 496 7.29 -14.30 -27.58
N LEU A 497 7.76 -13.08 -27.27
CA LEU A 497 7.23 -11.87 -27.92
C LEU A 497 7.53 -11.83 -29.42
N GLN A 498 8.61 -12.46 -29.90
CA GLN A 498 8.87 -12.57 -31.34
C GLN A 498 7.80 -13.40 -32.07
N GLU A 499 7.25 -14.43 -31.44
CA GLU A 499 6.17 -15.25 -32.01
C GLU A 499 4.83 -14.47 -32.12
N LEU A 500 4.69 -13.34 -31.40
CA LEU A 500 3.51 -12.47 -31.41
C LEU A 500 3.61 -11.34 -32.45
N MET A 501 4.80 -11.07 -32.99
CA MET A 501 5.04 -9.94 -33.90
C MET A 501 4.50 -10.21 -35.30
N THR A 502 3.24 -9.84 -35.53
CA THR A 502 2.58 -9.81 -36.85
C THR A 502 2.27 -8.37 -37.29
N ASP A 503 1.79 -8.19 -38.51
CA ASP A 503 1.21 -6.93 -39.00
C ASP A 503 -0.09 -6.53 -38.26
N HIS A 504 -0.67 -7.45 -37.48
CA HIS A 504 -1.89 -7.24 -36.69
C HIS A 504 -1.64 -7.03 -35.18
N THR A 505 -0.39 -6.98 -34.72
CA THR A 505 -0.03 -6.86 -33.29
C THR A 505 0.81 -5.63 -32.99
N TYR A 506 0.33 -4.70 -32.15
CA TYR A 506 1.14 -3.63 -31.56
C TYR A 506 1.76 -4.11 -30.25
N ILE A 507 3.05 -3.85 -30.00
CA ILE A 507 3.75 -4.27 -28.78
C ILE A 507 4.48 -3.07 -28.14
N ILE A 508 4.14 -2.79 -26.88
CA ILE A 508 4.82 -1.82 -26.02
C ILE A 508 5.44 -2.59 -24.85
N ILE A 509 6.76 -2.46 -24.66
CA ILE A 509 7.45 -3.05 -23.51
C ILE A 509 8.16 -1.98 -22.67
N SER A 510 8.37 -2.23 -21.37
CA SER A 510 9.16 -1.37 -20.49
C SER A 510 10.38 -2.08 -19.91
N CYS A 511 11.47 -1.34 -19.71
CA CYS A 511 12.72 -1.85 -19.11
C CYS A 511 13.61 -0.74 -18.52
N GLU A 512 14.57 -1.10 -17.67
CA GLU A 512 15.57 -0.15 -17.20
C GLU A 512 16.61 0.23 -18.27
N THR A 513 17.10 1.47 -18.20
CA THR A 513 18.12 1.99 -19.12
C THR A 513 19.45 1.25 -18.93
N ASN A 514 20.12 0.90 -20.03
CA ASN A 514 21.39 0.16 -20.07
C ASN A 514 21.35 -1.26 -19.49
N ASN A 515 20.15 -1.87 -19.34
CA ASN A 515 20.04 -3.29 -19.01
C ASN A 515 20.58 -4.20 -20.13
N SER A 516 21.12 -5.38 -19.80
CA SER A 516 21.50 -6.42 -20.77
C SER A 516 20.39 -6.80 -21.76
N LEU A 517 19.12 -6.69 -21.36
CA LEU A 517 17.97 -6.83 -22.27
C LEU A 517 18.12 -5.98 -23.54
N HIS A 518 18.57 -4.72 -23.42
CA HIS A 518 18.74 -3.82 -24.56
C HIS A 518 19.69 -4.40 -25.62
N GLN A 519 20.69 -5.20 -25.22
CA GLN A 519 21.61 -5.86 -26.16
C GLN A 519 20.94 -7.04 -26.87
N THR A 520 20.09 -7.79 -26.19
CA THR A 520 19.36 -8.94 -26.75
C THR A 520 18.27 -8.51 -27.73
N ILE A 521 17.58 -7.40 -27.44
CA ILE A 521 16.46 -6.91 -28.27
C ILE A 521 16.87 -5.82 -29.24
N HIS A 522 18.12 -5.32 -29.18
CA HIS A 522 18.61 -4.14 -29.89
C HIS A 522 18.11 -4.02 -31.33
N ASP A 523 18.34 -5.08 -32.12
CA ASP A 523 18.09 -5.10 -33.55
C ASP A 523 16.58 -5.07 -33.87
N HIS A 524 15.75 -5.44 -32.89
CA HIS A 524 14.28 -5.42 -32.93
C HIS A 524 13.67 -4.16 -32.30
N ILE A 525 14.45 -3.26 -31.67
CA ILE A 525 13.93 -1.99 -31.13
C ILE A 525 13.66 -1.04 -32.30
N HIS A 526 12.39 -0.91 -32.68
CA HIS A 526 12.01 0.04 -33.73
C HIS A 526 11.91 1.45 -33.15
N TYR A 527 11.10 1.64 -32.10
CA TYR A 527 10.93 2.94 -31.43
C TYR A 527 11.33 2.90 -29.96
N LEU A 528 11.94 3.99 -29.49
CA LEU A 528 12.30 4.17 -28.09
C LEU A 528 11.70 5.45 -27.53
N LEU A 529 10.89 5.30 -26.48
CA LEU A 529 10.51 6.37 -25.56
C LEU A 529 11.44 6.32 -24.35
N GLN A 530 12.36 7.28 -24.24
CA GLN A 530 13.15 7.49 -23.04
C GLN A 530 12.38 8.39 -22.08
N LEU A 531 12.09 7.87 -20.90
CA LEU A 531 11.40 8.54 -19.81
C LEU A 531 12.45 9.22 -18.93
N GLU A 532 12.34 10.53 -18.79
CA GLU A 532 13.16 11.32 -17.87
C GLU A 532 12.47 11.46 -16.50
N PRO A 533 13.23 11.60 -15.40
CA PRO A 533 12.68 11.88 -14.08
C PRO A 533 11.86 13.18 -14.08
N LEU A 534 10.84 13.24 -13.22
CA LEU A 534 10.03 14.44 -13.04
C LEU A 534 10.90 15.61 -12.55
N THR A 535 10.62 16.82 -13.05
CA THR A 535 11.28 18.04 -12.57
C THR A 535 10.77 18.44 -11.19
N ASN A 536 11.51 19.30 -10.48
CA ASN A 536 11.06 19.90 -9.21
C ASN A 536 9.81 20.79 -9.33
N GLU A 537 9.30 21.04 -10.54
CA GLU A 537 8.06 21.78 -10.81
C GLU A 537 6.87 20.81 -11.07
N GLN A 538 7.17 19.54 -11.36
CA GLN A 538 6.21 18.46 -11.56
C GLN A 538 5.99 17.62 -10.29
N LEU A 539 6.92 17.68 -9.32
CA LEU A 539 6.87 17.03 -8.00
C LEU A 539 6.26 17.97 -6.94
#